data_AF-A0A9W9UUR3-F1
#
_entry.id   AF-A0A9W9UUR3-F1
#
_cell.length_a   1.000
_cell.length_b   1.000
_cell.length_c   1.000
_cell.angle_alpha   90.00
_cell.angle_beta   90.00
_cell.angle_gamma   90.00
#
_symmetry.space_group_name_H-M   'P 1'
#
loop_
_entity.id
_entity.type
_entity.pdbx_description
1 polymer ?
#
loop_
_entity_poly.entity_id
_entity_poly.type
_entity_poly.pdbx_seq_one_letter_code
_entity_poly.pdbx_strand_id
1 'polypeptide(L)'
;MNPLSDGEHENLPLLDEQGGRRKNTSTPSWPHFRRPSPVWAVCFYTVYMFIFGVLAIPEFNATLSLICHQKHSRRRPRESDSTEELTQCFANKNAQSDLSRFLIYGQMTAGLLSAFATPILSSLSDRIGRKPILASAVVGPLLYEMLMAFTLRYPDRIDMHWLLVGYAMEGLSGTMITATATSQTYITDLTQHTSRARWFGYLQAAFSFAGAGGPVVTALLLRTPNSLELIYRLAVGAHISLLLLILLILPESCRPESNKRCDQEGGMPEPPSDNRGLRNCLVSIKSIWESRVLQQKNTLILAVMDMIAFGTMLGLPTLQLAYPAFLFTWAPTTQSFFMSITCSWSVVVLTVVFPRCWSRFADGGEGWICRVGRLLSNPNCGWSGRTSYYS
;
A
#
# COMPACT_ATOMS: atom_id res chain seq x y z
N MET A 1 -38.45 -26.38 -30.76
CA MET A 1 -38.25 -26.52 -29.30
C MET A 1 -36.81 -26.90 -29.03
N ASN A 2 -35.99 -25.95 -28.61
CA ASN A 2 -34.92 -26.09 -27.60
C ASN A 2 -34.25 -24.72 -27.43
N PRO A 3 -34.06 -24.23 -26.19
CA PRO A 3 -33.37 -22.96 -25.92
C PRO A 3 -31.87 -23.17 -25.64
N LEU A 4 -31.11 -22.13 -25.97
CA LEU A 4 -29.69 -21.92 -25.65
C LEU A 4 -29.53 -21.49 -24.18
N SER A 5 -28.42 -21.90 -23.57
CA SER A 5 -27.89 -21.33 -22.33
C SER A 5 -26.40 -21.03 -22.54
N ASP A 6 -26.11 -19.79 -22.88
CA ASP A 6 -24.77 -19.20 -22.89
C ASP A 6 -24.29 -18.97 -21.45
N GLY A 7 -23.09 -19.45 -21.14
CA GLY A 7 -22.47 -19.18 -19.85
C GLY A 7 -21.14 -19.87 -19.65
N GLU A 8 -20.13 -19.62 -20.49
CA GLU A 8 -18.75 -20.07 -20.17
C GLU A 8 -17.60 -19.38 -20.95
N HIS A 9 -17.78 -18.14 -21.43
CA HIS A 9 -16.74 -17.43 -22.19
C HIS A 9 -16.43 -16.03 -21.66
N GLU A 10 -15.93 -15.90 -20.43
CA GLU A 10 -15.47 -14.60 -19.88
C GLU A 10 -14.03 -14.59 -19.34
N ASN A 11 -13.26 -15.67 -19.51
CA ASN A 11 -11.92 -15.80 -18.89
C ASN A 11 -10.74 -16.05 -19.87
N LEU A 12 -10.83 -15.61 -21.14
CA LEU A 12 -9.69 -15.66 -22.06
C LEU A 12 -8.94 -14.32 -22.11
N PRO A 13 -7.62 -14.27 -21.85
CA PRO A 13 -6.80 -13.09 -22.11
C PRO A 13 -6.63 -12.88 -23.63
N LEU A 14 -6.95 -11.68 -24.07
CA LEU A 14 -6.90 -11.19 -25.46
C LEU A 14 -5.46 -10.97 -25.93
N LEU A 15 -4.95 -11.86 -26.78
CA LEU A 15 -4.00 -11.52 -27.84
C LEU A 15 -4.20 -12.52 -28.99
N ASP A 16 -5.20 -12.31 -29.83
CA ASP A 16 -5.19 -12.86 -31.19
C ASP A 16 -6.14 -12.08 -32.12
N GLU A 17 -5.72 -10.90 -32.58
CA GLU A 17 -6.38 -10.19 -33.69
C GLU A 17 -5.37 -9.41 -34.55
N GLN A 18 -4.22 -10.02 -34.86
CA GLN A 18 -3.43 -9.62 -36.03
C GLN A 18 -3.01 -10.85 -36.81
N GLY A 19 -3.64 -11.02 -37.98
CA GLY A 19 -3.60 -12.22 -38.80
C GLY A 19 -2.18 -12.75 -39.07
N GLY A 20 -2.01 -14.05 -38.84
CA GLY A 20 -0.79 -14.75 -39.20
C GLY A 20 -0.63 -16.12 -38.55
N ARG A 21 -1.26 -17.14 -39.16
CA ARG A 21 -0.88 -18.57 -39.07
C ARG A 21 -1.12 -19.23 -37.69
N ARG A 22 -2.27 -19.88 -37.54
CA ARG A 22 -2.57 -20.89 -36.48
C ARG A 22 -1.40 -21.87 -36.36
N LYS A 23 -0.60 -21.73 -35.30
CA LYS A 23 0.21 -22.84 -34.77
C LYS A 23 -0.56 -23.38 -33.58
N ASN A 24 -1.00 -24.63 -33.68
CA ASN A 24 -1.49 -25.42 -32.55
C ASN A 24 -0.34 -25.61 -31.55
N THR A 25 -0.12 -24.65 -30.67
CA THR A 25 0.69 -24.85 -29.47
C THR A 25 -0.25 -25.37 -28.38
N SER A 26 -0.13 -26.67 -28.11
CA SER A 26 -0.71 -27.30 -26.93
C SER A 26 -0.32 -26.48 -25.70
N THR A 27 -1.26 -25.76 -25.12
CA THR A 27 -1.04 -25.03 -23.88
C THR A 27 -0.71 -26.03 -22.78
N PRO A 28 0.43 -25.92 -22.07
CA PRO A 28 0.73 -26.82 -20.97
C PRO A 28 -0.39 -26.70 -19.94
N SER A 29 -0.99 -27.84 -19.56
CA SER A 29 -2.07 -27.92 -18.58
C SER A 29 -1.52 -27.69 -17.17
N TRP A 30 -1.23 -26.43 -16.84
CA TRP A 30 -0.91 -26.06 -15.47
C TRP A 30 -2.11 -26.36 -14.56
N PRO A 31 -1.90 -26.92 -13.35
CA PRO A 31 -2.97 -27.07 -12.37
C PRO A 31 -3.63 -25.71 -12.12
N HIS A 32 -4.96 -25.70 -11.97
CA HIS A 32 -5.79 -24.48 -11.98
C HIS A 32 -5.27 -23.37 -11.05
N PHE A 33 -4.64 -23.74 -9.93
CA PHE A 33 -4.07 -22.84 -8.93
C PHE A 33 -2.83 -22.05 -9.39
N ARG A 34 -2.09 -22.51 -10.41
CA ARG A 34 -0.89 -21.83 -10.95
C ARG A 34 -1.20 -20.89 -12.12
N ARG A 35 -2.48 -20.69 -12.47
CA ARG A 35 -2.85 -19.75 -13.53
C ARG A 35 -2.81 -18.32 -12.98
N PRO A 36 -2.15 -17.37 -13.68
CA PRO A 36 -2.15 -15.98 -13.26
C PRO A 36 -3.59 -15.45 -13.30
N SER A 37 -4.03 -14.87 -12.18
CA SER A 37 -5.37 -14.28 -12.06
C SER A 37 -5.32 -13.00 -11.22
N PRO A 38 -6.16 -12.00 -11.51
CA PRO A 38 -6.22 -10.76 -10.73
C PRO A 38 -6.61 -10.99 -9.26
N VAL A 39 -7.34 -12.08 -8.99
CA VAL A 39 -7.75 -12.47 -7.63
C VAL A 39 -6.54 -12.70 -6.74
N TRP A 40 -5.47 -13.30 -7.26
CA TRP A 40 -4.25 -13.51 -6.50
C TRP A 40 -3.66 -12.20 -5.98
N ALA A 41 -3.55 -11.20 -6.84
CA ALA A 41 -3.04 -9.89 -6.45
C ALA A 41 -3.91 -9.24 -5.37
N VAL A 42 -5.24 -9.28 -5.52
CA VAL A 42 -6.16 -8.75 -4.51
C VAL A 42 -6.02 -9.48 -3.18
N CYS A 43 -5.93 -10.81 -3.16
CA CYS A 43 -5.80 -11.60 -1.94
C CYS A 43 -4.50 -11.28 -1.18
N PHE A 44 -3.36 -11.30 -1.86
CA PHE A 44 -2.08 -10.99 -1.21
C PHE A 44 -2.01 -9.54 -0.75
N TYR A 45 -2.51 -8.61 -1.56
CA TYR A 45 -2.61 -7.21 -1.20
C TYR A 45 -3.51 -6.99 0.03
N THR A 46 -4.62 -7.73 0.13
CA THR A 46 -5.51 -7.65 1.29
C THR A 46 -4.81 -8.10 2.56
N VAL A 47 -4.11 -9.22 2.54
CA VAL A 47 -3.33 -9.70 3.70
C VAL A 47 -2.25 -8.70 4.07
N TYR A 48 -1.51 -8.20 3.09
CA TYR A 48 -0.48 -7.17 3.30
C TYR A 48 -1.06 -5.92 3.99
N MET A 49 -2.11 -5.33 3.43
CA MET A 49 -2.75 -4.15 4.01
C MET A 49 -3.34 -4.43 5.38
N PHE A 50 -3.88 -5.61 5.61
CA PHE A 50 -4.42 -6.00 6.91
C PHE A 50 -3.35 -6.01 8.00
N ILE A 51 -2.14 -6.49 7.71
CA ILE A 51 -1.02 -6.45 8.67
C ILE A 51 -0.66 -5.00 9.01
N PHE A 52 -0.55 -4.12 8.00
CA PHE A 52 -0.34 -2.68 8.22
C PHE A 52 -1.45 -2.05 9.08
N GLY A 53 -2.72 -2.39 8.81
CA GLY A 53 -3.85 -1.91 9.58
C GLY A 53 -3.83 -2.33 11.05
N VAL A 54 -3.33 -3.54 11.35
CA VAL A 54 -3.15 -4.02 12.74
C VAL A 54 -1.99 -3.28 13.45
N LEU A 55 -0.94 -2.91 12.72
CA LEU A 55 0.28 -2.31 13.28
C LEU A 55 0.23 -0.78 13.47
N ALA A 56 -0.70 -0.07 12.84
CA ALA A 56 -0.77 1.39 12.91
C ALA A 56 -0.86 1.95 14.35
N ILE A 57 -1.65 1.34 15.24
CA ILE A 57 -1.79 1.79 16.64
C ILE A 57 -0.66 1.27 17.54
N PRO A 58 -0.24 -0.01 17.47
CA PRO A 58 0.91 -0.53 18.20
C PRO A 58 2.20 0.20 17.87
N GLU A 59 2.41 0.66 16.63
CA GLU A 59 3.59 1.42 16.25
C GLU A 59 3.72 2.72 17.06
N PHE A 60 2.65 3.51 17.11
CA PHE A 60 2.59 4.72 17.92
C PHE A 60 2.87 4.43 19.40
N ASN A 61 2.18 3.44 19.96
CA ASN A 61 2.26 3.11 21.39
C ASN A 61 3.59 2.43 21.78
N ALA A 62 4.16 1.60 20.91
CA ALA A 62 5.47 0.96 21.11
C ALA A 62 6.59 2.00 21.11
N THR A 63 6.57 2.92 20.16
CA THR A 63 7.55 4.02 20.09
C THR A 63 7.47 4.88 21.35
N LEU A 64 6.26 5.24 21.80
CA LEU A 64 6.08 5.99 23.04
C LEU A 64 6.58 5.22 24.26
N SER A 65 6.27 3.92 24.36
CA SER A 65 6.75 3.06 25.45
C SER A 65 8.27 3.01 25.52
N LEU A 66 8.96 2.95 24.37
CA LEU A 66 10.42 2.95 24.30
C LEU A 66 11.03 4.29 24.73
N ILE A 67 10.48 5.41 24.24
CA ILE A 67 10.88 6.76 24.69
C ILE A 67 10.70 6.89 26.19
N CYS A 68 9.58 6.37 26.70
CA CYS A 68 9.28 6.41 28.12
C CYS A 68 10.31 5.66 28.96
N HIS A 69 10.62 4.43 28.52
CA HIS A 69 11.59 3.55 29.16
C HIS A 69 12.97 4.20 29.21
N GLN A 70 13.44 4.75 28.09
CA GLN A 70 14.76 5.41 28.04
C GLN A 70 14.85 6.63 28.98
N LYS A 71 13.73 7.33 29.21
CA LYS A 71 13.66 8.52 30.06
C LYS A 71 13.58 8.18 31.56
N HIS A 72 12.90 7.10 31.93
CA HIS A 72 12.69 6.68 33.32
C HIS A 72 13.76 5.70 33.82
N SER A 73 14.33 4.86 32.95
CA SER A 73 15.44 3.93 33.26
C SER A 73 16.68 4.67 33.80
N ARG A 74 16.85 5.96 33.45
CA ARG A 74 17.91 6.82 34.02
C ARG A 74 17.65 7.29 35.47
N ARG A 75 16.48 7.06 36.08
CA ARG A 75 16.11 7.71 37.35
C ARG A 75 15.81 6.85 38.58
N ARG A 76 15.43 5.55 38.55
CA ARG A 76 15.20 4.76 39.81
C ARG A 76 15.25 3.22 39.71
N PRO A 77 15.43 2.51 40.84
CA PRO A 77 15.41 1.05 40.94
C PRO A 77 13.98 0.45 41.04
N ARG A 78 13.69 -0.49 40.13
CA ARG A 78 13.03 -1.80 40.27
C ARG A 78 11.84 -1.99 41.24
N GLU A 79 10.83 -1.12 41.31
CA GLU A 79 9.55 -1.46 41.96
C GLU A 79 8.39 -0.49 41.61
N SER A 80 7.99 -0.39 40.33
CA SER A 80 6.76 0.32 39.95
C SER A 80 5.96 -0.45 38.90
N ASP A 81 4.63 -0.40 39.07
CA ASP A 81 3.64 -1.12 38.26
C ASP A 81 3.62 -0.57 36.81
N SER A 82 3.85 -1.45 35.85
CA SER A 82 3.99 -1.14 34.41
C SER A 82 2.82 -0.38 33.77
N THR A 83 1.62 -0.46 34.36
CA THR A 83 0.44 0.27 33.85
C THR A 83 0.39 1.73 34.31
N GLU A 84 0.86 2.04 35.51
CA GLU A 84 0.92 3.41 36.03
C GLU A 84 2.00 4.23 35.32
N GLU A 85 3.13 3.59 34.98
CA GLU A 85 4.24 4.22 34.25
C GLU A 85 3.83 4.68 32.83
N LEU A 86 3.06 3.88 32.11
CA LEU A 86 2.60 4.24 30.76
C LEU A 86 1.60 5.40 30.82
N THR A 87 0.67 5.38 31.79
CA THR A 87 -0.30 6.48 32.02
C THR A 87 0.40 7.78 32.42
N GLN A 88 1.43 7.70 33.27
CA GLN A 88 2.25 8.85 33.67
C GLN A 88 3.05 9.42 32.49
N CYS A 89 3.43 8.56 31.53
CA CYS A 89 4.14 8.98 30.32
C CYS A 89 3.25 9.71 29.32
N PHE A 90 2.01 9.25 29.13
CA PHE A 90 1.06 9.90 28.23
C PHE A 90 0.81 11.37 28.63
N ALA A 91 0.77 11.65 29.93
CA ALA A 91 0.58 12.99 30.48
C ALA A 91 1.84 13.89 30.35
N ASN A 92 3.01 13.33 30.04
CA ASN A 92 4.25 14.10 29.95
C ASN A 92 4.42 14.77 28.58
N LYS A 93 4.23 16.10 28.56
CA LYS A 93 4.39 16.93 27.35
C LYS A 93 5.75 16.73 26.66
N ASN A 94 6.83 16.53 27.42
CA ASN A 94 8.15 16.33 26.84
C ASN A 94 8.25 14.97 26.14
N ALA A 95 7.66 13.91 26.71
CA ALA A 95 7.66 12.58 26.08
C ALA A 95 6.84 12.57 24.78
N GLN A 96 5.68 13.23 24.75
CA GLN A 96 4.87 13.38 23.55
C GLN A 96 5.58 14.21 22.46
N SER A 97 6.28 15.29 22.84
CA SER A 97 7.08 16.07 21.90
C SER A 97 8.24 15.26 21.32
N ASP A 98 8.90 14.44 22.13
CA ASP A 98 9.99 13.56 21.68
C ASP A 98 9.44 12.48 20.73
N LEU A 99 8.27 11.91 21.04
CA LEU A 99 7.55 10.97 20.17
C LEU A 99 7.22 11.58 18.81
N SER A 100 6.57 12.76 18.79
CA SER A 100 6.21 13.40 17.53
C SER A 100 7.44 13.70 16.67
N ARG A 101 8.55 14.15 17.28
CA ARG A 101 9.82 14.36 16.55
C ARG A 101 10.34 13.06 15.96
N PHE A 102 10.37 11.99 16.76
CA PHE A 102 10.85 10.70 16.31
C PHE A 102 10.03 10.14 15.15
N LEU A 103 8.71 10.17 15.25
CA LEU A 103 7.80 9.73 14.19
C LEU A 103 7.95 10.59 12.92
N ILE A 104 8.10 11.91 13.05
CA ILE A 104 8.35 12.79 11.90
C ILE A 104 9.66 12.41 11.22
N TYR A 105 10.74 12.20 11.97
CA TYR A 105 12.02 11.78 11.40
C TYR A 105 11.92 10.41 10.73
N GLY A 106 11.29 9.43 11.38
CA GLY A 106 11.07 8.10 10.82
C GLY A 106 10.28 8.14 9.51
N GLN A 107 9.12 8.79 9.50
CA GLN A 107 8.26 8.88 8.32
C GLN A 107 8.88 9.72 7.20
N MET A 108 9.64 10.77 7.53
CA MET A 108 10.38 11.55 6.53
C MET A 108 11.50 10.72 5.90
N THR A 109 12.23 9.93 6.69
CA THR A 109 13.25 9.00 6.19
C THR A 109 12.62 7.94 5.28
N ALA A 110 11.57 7.26 5.74
CA ALA A 110 10.89 6.23 4.95
C ALA A 110 10.26 6.80 3.68
N GLY A 111 9.55 7.94 3.77
CA GLY A 111 8.88 8.59 2.65
C GLY A 111 9.85 9.15 1.61
N LEU A 112 10.96 9.77 2.03
CA LEU A 112 11.95 10.29 1.08
C LEU A 112 12.64 9.16 0.33
N LEU A 113 13.04 8.09 1.04
CA LEU A 113 13.64 6.92 0.41
C LEU A 113 12.65 6.21 -0.51
N SER A 114 11.38 6.10 -0.11
CA SER A 114 10.34 5.45 -0.93
C SER A 114 9.97 6.28 -2.16
N ALA A 115 10.05 7.61 -2.10
CA ALA A 115 9.86 8.48 -3.26
C ALA A 115 10.90 8.24 -4.37
N PHE A 116 12.14 7.87 -4.02
CA PHE A 116 13.18 7.48 -4.98
C PHE A 116 13.11 5.99 -5.33
N ALA A 117 12.88 5.12 -4.36
CA ALA A 117 12.89 3.67 -4.56
C ALA A 117 11.68 3.18 -5.35
N THR A 118 10.48 3.73 -5.10
CA THR A 118 9.23 3.23 -5.71
C THR A 118 9.23 3.34 -7.24
N PRO A 119 9.60 4.47 -7.88
CA PRO A 119 9.68 4.54 -9.34
C PRO A 119 10.70 3.55 -9.92
N ILE A 120 11.82 3.33 -9.24
CA ILE A 120 12.89 2.42 -9.67
C ILE A 120 12.41 0.97 -9.59
N LEU A 121 11.82 0.58 -8.45
CA LEU A 121 11.30 -0.77 -8.24
C LEU A 121 10.13 -1.05 -9.18
N SER A 122 9.26 -0.06 -9.42
CA SER A 122 8.15 -0.18 -10.36
C SER A 122 8.61 -0.32 -11.80
N SER A 123 9.64 0.41 -12.26
CA SER A 123 10.18 0.24 -13.62
C SER A 123 10.97 -1.06 -13.76
N LEU A 124 11.70 -1.46 -12.72
CA LEU A 124 12.42 -2.72 -12.66
C LEU A 124 11.48 -3.92 -12.73
N SER A 125 10.26 -3.75 -12.20
CA SER A 125 9.20 -4.75 -12.27
C SER A 125 8.82 -5.11 -13.71
N ASP A 126 8.97 -4.20 -14.67
CA ASP A 126 8.70 -4.48 -16.08
C ASP A 126 9.72 -5.46 -16.69
N ARG A 127 10.94 -5.53 -16.13
CA ARG A 127 12.04 -6.36 -16.63
C ARG A 127 12.19 -7.68 -15.89
N ILE A 128 12.14 -7.63 -14.56
CA ILE A 128 12.36 -8.80 -13.69
C ILE A 128 11.04 -9.56 -13.44
N GLY A 129 9.89 -8.90 -13.65
CA GLY A 129 8.57 -9.41 -13.33
C GLY A 129 7.95 -8.75 -12.10
N ARG A 130 6.65 -8.99 -11.90
CA ARG A 130 5.84 -8.43 -10.82
C ARG A 130 6.06 -9.17 -9.49
N LYS A 131 6.20 -10.50 -9.54
CA LYS A 131 6.35 -11.34 -8.33
C LYS A 131 7.57 -10.97 -7.47
N PRO A 132 8.80 -10.86 -8.01
CA PRO A 132 9.98 -10.55 -7.19
C PRO A 132 9.92 -9.14 -6.59
N ILE A 133 9.34 -8.17 -7.32
CA ILE A 133 9.17 -6.82 -6.80
C ILE A 133 8.12 -6.78 -5.68
N LEU A 134 7.00 -7.50 -5.83
CA LEU A 134 6.00 -7.61 -4.76
C LEU A 134 6.58 -8.28 -3.50
N ALA A 135 7.42 -9.31 -3.67
CA ALA A 135 8.14 -9.91 -2.56
C ALA A 135 9.10 -8.91 -1.89
N SER A 136 9.83 -8.12 -2.67
CA SER A 136 10.77 -7.10 -2.15
C SER A 136 10.07 -6.02 -1.32
N ALA A 137 8.84 -5.65 -1.68
CA ALA A 137 8.03 -4.67 -0.95
C ALA A 137 7.57 -5.17 0.44
N VAL A 138 7.61 -6.50 0.69
CA VAL A 138 7.33 -7.10 2.00
C VAL A 138 8.58 -7.14 2.88
N VAL A 139 9.77 -7.21 2.28
CA VAL A 139 11.03 -7.38 3.01
C VAL A 139 11.36 -6.17 3.88
N GLY A 140 11.15 -4.94 3.40
CA GLY A 140 11.44 -3.74 4.19
C GLY A 140 10.59 -3.63 5.46
N PRO A 141 9.25 -3.68 5.37
CA PRO A 141 8.37 -3.70 6.55
C PRO A 141 8.71 -4.85 7.52
N LEU A 142 8.99 -6.04 6.99
CA LEU A 142 9.41 -7.18 7.81
C LEU A 142 10.68 -6.87 8.62
N LEU A 143 11.68 -6.23 8.02
CA LEU A 143 12.92 -5.90 8.71
C LEU A 143 12.72 -4.80 9.76
N TYR A 144 11.88 -3.80 9.47
CA TYR A 144 11.45 -2.79 10.45
C TYR A 144 10.76 -3.46 11.65
N GLU A 145 9.80 -4.35 11.41
CA GLU A 145 9.05 -5.06 12.47
C GLU A 145 9.95 -5.96 13.31
N MET A 146 10.90 -6.66 12.68
CA MET A 146 11.90 -7.44 13.40
C MET A 146 12.72 -6.54 14.34
N LEU A 147 13.17 -5.38 13.85
CA LEU A 147 13.94 -4.44 14.66
C LEU A 147 13.11 -3.85 15.81
N MET A 148 11.84 -3.52 15.56
CA MET A 148 10.90 -3.09 16.60
C MET A 148 10.66 -4.18 17.65
N ALA A 149 10.45 -5.43 17.22
CA ALA A 149 10.29 -6.57 18.12
C ALA A 149 11.54 -6.77 19.01
N PHE A 150 12.74 -6.67 18.44
CA PHE A 150 13.99 -6.76 19.20
C PHE A 150 14.18 -5.60 20.18
N THR A 151 13.86 -4.38 19.75
CA THR A 151 13.98 -3.18 20.59
C THR A 151 13.01 -3.24 21.77
N LEU A 152 11.77 -3.68 21.55
CA LEU A 152 10.80 -3.91 22.62
C LEU A 152 11.23 -5.03 23.59
N ARG A 153 11.90 -6.07 23.09
CA ARG A 153 12.37 -7.19 23.91
C ARG A 153 13.58 -6.84 24.78
N TYR A 154 14.48 -6.00 24.27
CA TYR A 154 15.74 -5.62 24.93
C TYR A 154 15.94 -4.09 24.99
N PRO A 155 15.03 -3.36 25.64
CA PRO A 155 15.03 -1.89 25.60
C PRO A 155 16.23 -1.25 26.31
N ASP A 156 16.91 -1.97 27.22
CA ASP A 156 18.14 -1.50 27.87
C ASP A 156 19.41 -1.74 27.04
N ARG A 157 19.37 -2.64 26.05
CA ARG A 157 20.54 -2.99 25.23
C ARG A 157 20.50 -2.36 23.85
N ILE A 158 19.31 -2.16 23.29
CA ILE A 158 19.10 -1.63 21.96
C ILE A 158 18.48 -0.24 22.09
N ASP A 159 19.22 0.75 21.63
CA ASP A 159 18.75 2.13 21.64
C ASP A 159 17.65 2.33 20.57
N MET A 160 16.58 3.04 20.92
CA MET A 160 15.44 3.29 20.03
C MET A 160 15.80 3.97 18.71
N HIS A 161 16.92 4.72 18.65
CA HIS A 161 17.36 5.39 17.41
C HIS A 161 17.71 4.40 16.30
N TRP A 162 17.97 3.12 16.62
CA TRP A 162 18.09 2.07 15.61
C TRP A 162 16.81 1.89 14.78
N LEU A 163 15.63 2.22 15.32
CA LEU A 163 14.39 2.15 14.54
C LEU A 163 14.39 3.11 13.34
N LEU A 164 15.21 4.18 13.34
CA LEU A 164 15.41 5.01 12.14
C LEU A 164 16.07 4.23 11.00
N VAL A 165 16.95 3.26 11.32
CA VAL A 165 17.49 2.32 10.33
C VAL A 165 16.37 1.42 9.82
N GLY A 166 15.47 0.97 10.69
CA GLY A 166 14.26 0.23 10.30
C GLY A 166 13.39 1.02 9.31
N TYR A 167 13.07 2.28 9.61
CA TYR A 167 12.34 3.18 8.70
C TYR A 167 13.09 3.37 7.37
N ALA A 168 14.42 3.44 7.39
CA ALA A 168 15.20 3.52 6.17
C ALA A 168 15.10 2.25 5.32
N MET A 169 15.12 1.08 5.94
CA MET A 169 14.96 -0.22 5.27
C MET A 169 13.55 -0.38 4.68
N GLU A 170 12.52 0.05 5.41
CA GLU A 170 11.15 0.11 4.91
C GLU A 170 11.03 1.07 3.71
N GLY A 171 11.61 2.26 3.82
CA GLY A 171 11.67 3.26 2.75
C GLY A 171 12.35 2.75 1.47
N LEU A 172 13.50 2.09 1.62
CA LEU A 172 14.25 1.51 0.48
C LEU A 172 13.50 0.40 -0.25
N SER A 173 12.62 -0.33 0.45
CA SER A 173 11.72 -1.31 -0.17
C SER A 173 10.51 -0.67 -0.88
N GLY A 174 10.37 0.65 -0.78
CA GLY A 174 9.30 1.41 -1.40
C GLY A 174 7.97 1.38 -0.63
N THR A 175 7.97 0.94 0.64
CA THR A 175 6.83 0.94 1.57
C THR A 175 5.57 0.27 0.99
N MET A 176 4.40 0.55 1.58
CA MET A 176 3.11 0.13 1.02
C MET A 176 2.81 0.66 -0.39
N ILE A 177 3.48 1.75 -0.81
CA ILE A 177 3.26 2.38 -2.12
C ILE A 177 3.71 1.45 -3.25
N THR A 178 4.89 0.83 -3.14
CA THR A 178 5.38 -0.11 -4.16
C THR A 178 4.49 -1.34 -4.24
N ALA A 179 4.06 -1.90 -3.12
CA ALA A 179 3.11 -3.03 -3.12
C ALA A 179 1.80 -2.68 -3.84
N THR A 180 1.28 -1.47 -3.62
CA THR A 180 0.07 -0.95 -4.29
C THR A 180 0.28 -0.78 -5.79
N ALA A 181 1.36 -0.11 -6.20
CA ALA A 181 1.69 0.11 -7.60
C ALA A 181 1.90 -1.22 -8.35
N THR A 182 2.70 -2.14 -7.80
CA THR A 182 2.95 -3.45 -8.41
C THR A 182 1.68 -4.29 -8.50
N SER A 183 0.80 -4.23 -7.50
CA SER A 183 -0.49 -4.94 -7.53
C SER A 183 -1.43 -4.38 -8.59
N GLN A 184 -1.49 -3.05 -8.75
CA GLN A 184 -2.25 -2.41 -9.81
C GLN A 184 -1.72 -2.83 -11.18
N THR A 185 -0.40 -2.84 -11.37
CA THR A 185 0.21 -3.25 -12.63
C THR A 185 -0.03 -4.74 -12.93
N TYR A 186 0.09 -5.61 -11.94
CA TYR A 186 -0.24 -7.03 -12.07
C TYR A 186 -1.69 -7.24 -12.53
N ILE A 187 -2.63 -6.48 -11.98
CA ILE A 187 -4.03 -6.52 -12.40
C ILE A 187 -4.18 -6.01 -13.83
N THR A 188 -3.53 -4.90 -14.20
CA THR A 188 -3.63 -4.37 -15.57
C THR A 188 -3.05 -5.28 -16.63
N ASP A 189 -2.03 -6.07 -16.29
CA ASP A 189 -1.42 -7.07 -17.17
C ASP A 189 -2.41 -8.21 -17.50
N LEU A 190 -3.38 -8.47 -16.61
CA LEU A 190 -4.32 -9.59 -16.71
C LEU A 190 -5.76 -9.19 -17.04
N THR A 191 -6.10 -7.89 -17.04
CA THR A 191 -7.48 -7.41 -17.17
C THR A 191 -7.68 -6.45 -18.34
N GLN A 192 -8.86 -6.58 -18.96
CA GLN A 192 -9.31 -5.69 -20.03
C GLN A 192 -9.65 -4.29 -19.48
N HIS A 193 -9.53 -3.27 -20.32
CA HIS A 193 -9.76 -1.88 -19.92
C HIS A 193 -11.12 -1.63 -19.23
N THR A 194 -12.17 -2.31 -19.67
CA THR A 194 -13.53 -2.19 -19.15
C THR A 194 -13.69 -2.74 -17.72
N SER A 195 -12.91 -3.76 -17.34
CA SER A 195 -13.00 -4.39 -16.02
C SER A 195 -11.95 -3.87 -15.01
N ARG A 196 -10.94 -3.11 -15.45
CA ARG A 196 -9.90 -2.54 -14.58
C ARG A 196 -10.45 -1.71 -13.42
N ALA A 197 -11.44 -0.85 -13.69
CA ALA A 197 -12.04 -0.01 -12.66
C ALA A 197 -12.64 -0.84 -11.51
N ARG A 198 -13.26 -1.99 -11.83
CA ARG A 198 -13.80 -2.91 -10.83
C ARG A 198 -12.70 -3.53 -9.97
N TRP A 199 -11.59 -3.96 -10.58
CA TRP A 199 -10.46 -4.55 -9.87
C TRP A 199 -9.71 -3.55 -8.99
N PHE A 200 -9.51 -2.32 -9.46
CA PHE A 200 -8.98 -1.25 -8.61
C PHE A 200 -9.94 -0.92 -7.45
N GLY A 201 -11.25 -1.01 -7.68
CA GLY A 201 -12.25 -0.96 -6.61
C GLY A 201 -12.05 -2.04 -5.54
N TYR A 202 -11.68 -3.27 -5.92
CA TYR A 202 -11.37 -4.33 -4.95
C TYR A 202 -10.10 -4.05 -4.15
N LEU A 203 -9.04 -3.49 -4.76
CA LEU A 203 -7.85 -3.06 -4.02
C LEU A 203 -8.18 -1.96 -3.01
N GLN A 204 -8.99 -0.99 -3.41
CA GLN A 204 -9.43 0.08 -2.50
C GLN A 204 -10.29 -0.47 -1.36
N ALA A 205 -11.20 -1.41 -1.65
CA ALA A 205 -12.01 -2.09 -0.65
C ALA A 205 -11.14 -2.87 0.35
N ALA A 206 -10.08 -3.53 -0.12
CA ALA A 206 -9.13 -4.23 0.74
C ALA A 206 -8.40 -3.27 1.70
N PHE A 207 -7.96 -2.10 1.20
CA PHE A 207 -7.35 -1.06 2.03
C PHE A 207 -8.33 -0.52 3.09
N SER A 208 -9.57 -0.22 2.68
CA SER A 208 -10.62 0.22 3.60
C SER A 208 -10.98 -0.85 4.65
N PHE A 209 -11.05 -2.11 4.24
CA PHE A 209 -11.28 -3.25 5.14
C PHE A 209 -10.15 -3.38 6.17
N ALA A 210 -8.90 -3.24 5.75
CA ALA A 210 -7.75 -3.24 6.64
C ALA A 210 -7.81 -2.10 7.68
N GLY A 211 -8.19 -0.89 7.25
CA GLY A 211 -8.35 0.24 8.17
C GLY A 211 -9.48 0.05 9.20
N ALA A 212 -10.59 -0.59 8.81
CA ALA A 212 -11.69 -0.84 9.72
C ALA A 212 -11.44 -2.04 10.66
N GLY A 213 -10.95 -3.15 10.11
CA GLY A 213 -10.76 -4.42 10.81
C GLY A 213 -9.44 -4.52 11.59
N GLY A 214 -8.38 -3.88 11.10
CA GLY A 214 -7.06 -3.90 11.74
C GLY A 214 -7.10 -3.42 13.19
N PRO A 215 -7.61 -2.20 13.49
CA PRO A 215 -7.74 -1.70 14.85
C PRO A 215 -8.60 -2.57 15.77
N VAL A 216 -9.58 -3.31 15.24
CA VAL A 216 -10.39 -4.24 16.04
C VAL A 216 -9.54 -5.41 16.53
N VAL A 217 -8.75 -6.01 15.63
CA VAL A 217 -7.82 -7.09 16.00
C VAL A 217 -6.77 -6.56 16.98
N THR A 218 -6.25 -5.36 16.75
CA THR A 218 -5.33 -4.69 17.69
C THR A 218 -5.95 -4.53 19.07
N ALA A 219 -7.20 -4.05 19.17
CA ALA A 219 -7.88 -3.86 20.44
C ALA A 219 -8.04 -5.17 21.24
N LEU A 220 -8.21 -6.30 20.55
CA LEU A 220 -8.27 -7.63 21.16
C LEU A 220 -6.89 -8.06 21.66
N LEU A 221 -5.84 -7.91 20.85
CA LEU A 221 -4.47 -8.28 21.20
C LEU A 221 -3.92 -7.43 22.35
N LEU A 222 -4.31 -6.14 22.43
CA LEU A 222 -3.91 -5.22 23.49
C LEU A 222 -4.42 -5.61 24.89
N ARG A 223 -5.40 -6.52 25.01
CA ARG A 223 -5.89 -7.04 26.30
C ARG A 223 -5.00 -8.09 26.93
N THR A 224 -4.06 -8.65 26.16
CA THR A 224 -3.13 -9.67 26.66
C THR A 224 -1.94 -9.03 27.39
N PRO A 225 -1.31 -9.73 28.36
CA PRO A 225 -0.07 -9.25 28.96
C PRO A 225 1.06 -9.21 27.93
N ASN A 226 1.95 -8.20 28.01
CA ASN A 226 3.03 -7.96 27.04
C ASN A 226 2.51 -7.84 25.59
N SER A 227 1.34 -7.20 25.43
CA SER A 227 0.62 -7.12 24.17
C SER A 227 1.44 -6.57 23.01
N LEU A 228 2.22 -5.50 23.21
CA LEU A 228 3.04 -4.89 22.15
C LEU A 228 4.10 -5.86 21.61
N GLU A 229 4.84 -6.55 22.49
CA GLU A 229 5.82 -7.57 22.10
C GLU A 229 5.14 -8.74 21.37
N LEU A 230 3.97 -9.17 21.84
CA LEU A 230 3.20 -10.22 21.19
C LEU A 230 2.72 -9.81 19.78
N ILE A 231 2.17 -8.61 19.63
CA ILE A 231 1.65 -8.11 18.35
C ILE A 231 2.77 -8.08 17.31
N TYR A 232 3.95 -7.53 17.65
CA TYR A 232 5.07 -7.48 16.71
C TYR A 232 5.61 -8.86 16.35
N ARG A 233 5.65 -9.82 17.28
CA ARG A 233 6.02 -11.22 16.94
C ARG A 233 5.04 -11.87 15.98
N LEU A 234 3.74 -11.66 16.19
CA LEU A 234 2.71 -12.18 15.29
C LEU A 234 2.79 -11.52 13.91
N ALA A 235 3.04 -10.22 13.85
CA ALA A 235 3.21 -9.49 12.59
C ALA A 235 4.42 -9.97 11.80
N VAL A 236 5.59 -10.15 12.44
CA VAL A 236 6.78 -10.74 11.81
C VAL A 236 6.46 -12.12 11.24
N GLY A 237 5.78 -12.98 12.00
CA GLY A 237 5.33 -14.29 11.53
C GLY A 237 4.37 -14.21 10.33
N ALA A 238 3.43 -13.26 10.35
CA ALA A 238 2.49 -13.01 9.27
C ALA A 238 3.18 -12.50 8.00
N HIS A 239 4.13 -11.56 8.10
CA HIS A 239 4.91 -11.06 6.97
C HIS A 239 5.86 -12.11 6.40
N ILE A 240 6.51 -12.93 7.22
CA ILE A 240 7.31 -14.08 6.75
C ILE A 240 6.41 -15.06 5.99
N SER A 241 5.23 -15.37 6.54
CA SER A 241 4.27 -16.26 5.89
C SER A 241 3.81 -15.67 4.57
N LEU A 242 3.47 -14.39 4.52
CA LEU A 242 3.09 -13.68 3.30
C LEU A 242 4.21 -13.70 2.26
N LEU A 243 5.45 -13.42 2.67
CA LEU A 243 6.61 -13.46 1.80
C LEU A 243 6.80 -14.86 1.20
N LEU A 244 6.69 -15.91 2.02
CA LEU A 244 6.78 -17.29 1.57
C LEU A 244 5.66 -17.65 0.60
N LEU A 245 4.42 -17.23 0.89
CA LEU A 245 3.28 -17.47 0.00
C LEU A 245 3.46 -16.74 -1.34
N ILE A 246 3.94 -15.50 -1.34
CA ILE A 246 4.26 -14.79 -2.58
C ILE A 246 5.33 -15.56 -3.35
N LEU A 247 6.44 -15.94 -2.72
CA LEU A 247 7.54 -16.62 -3.40
C LEU A 247 7.16 -18.02 -3.94
N LEU A 248 6.38 -18.80 -3.20
CA LEU A 248 6.06 -20.19 -3.57
C LEU A 248 4.80 -20.31 -4.43
N ILE A 249 3.78 -19.48 -4.19
CA ILE A 249 2.43 -19.66 -4.74
C ILE A 249 2.11 -18.68 -5.85
N LEU A 250 2.47 -17.39 -5.70
CA LEU A 250 2.07 -16.37 -6.67
C LEU A 250 2.66 -16.68 -8.06
N PRO A 251 1.82 -16.87 -9.10
CA PRO A 251 2.30 -16.98 -10.48
C PRO A 251 2.73 -15.62 -11.03
N GLU A 252 3.76 -15.62 -11.87
CA GLU A 252 4.21 -14.42 -12.60
C GLU A 252 3.13 -13.97 -13.61
N SER A 253 2.93 -12.65 -13.79
CA SER A 253 1.93 -12.14 -14.75
C SER A 253 2.40 -12.29 -16.21
N CYS A 254 3.72 -12.32 -16.44
CA CYS A 254 4.31 -12.45 -17.79
C CYS A 254 4.25 -13.89 -18.32
N ARG A 255 3.64 -14.07 -19.51
CA ARG A 255 3.60 -15.35 -20.25
C ARG A 255 4.91 -15.66 -21.00
N PRO A 256 5.25 -16.94 -21.20
CA PRO A 256 6.47 -17.40 -21.89
C PRO A 256 6.58 -17.06 -23.39
N GLU A 257 5.58 -16.46 -24.04
CA GLU A 257 5.73 -15.96 -25.43
C GLU A 257 6.41 -14.57 -25.47
N SER A 258 6.39 -13.85 -24.35
CA SER A 258 7.21 -12.64 -24.09
C SER A 258 8.68 -12.96 -23.86
N ASN A 259 9.05 -14.24 -23.75
CA ASN A 259 10.46 -14.63 -23.58
C ASN A 259 11.31 -14.11 -24.74
N LYS A 260 10.78 -13.89 -25.95
CA LYS A 260 11.58 -13.26 -27.01
C LYS A 260 11.90 -11.78 -26.78
N ARG A 261 11.10 -11.06 -25.98
CA ARG A 261 11.34 -9.64 -25.66
C ARG A 261 12.13 -9.48 -24.35
N CYS A 262 11.95 -10.39 -23.39
CA CYS A 262 12.79 -10.48 -22.19
C CYS A 262 14.17 -11.13 -22.45
N ASP A 263 14.29 -12.14 -23.33
CA ASP A 263 15.56 -12.79 -23.67
C ASP A 263 16.40 -11.94 -24.63
N GLN A 264 15.80 -11.09 -25.48
CA GLN A 264 16.57 -10.20 -26.36
C GLN A 264 17.27 -9.06 -25.60
N GLU A 265 16.80 -8.70 -24.40
CA GLU A 265 17.56 -7.87 -23.44
C GLU A 265 18.26 -8.73 -22.35
N GLY A 266 18.00 -10.04 -22.32
CA GLY A 266 18.49 -11.02 -21.34
C GLY A 266 19.70 -11.83 -21.77
N GLY A 267 20.50 -11.33 -22.72
CA GLY A 267 21.87 -11.82 -22.86
C GLY A 267 22.63 -11.49 -21.57
N MET A 268 22.95 -12.51 -20.76
CA MET A 268 23.75 -12.37 -19.55
C MET A 268 24.94 -11.44 -19.81
N PRO A 269 25.01 -10.25 -19.18
CA PRO A 269 26.27 -9.57 -19.04
C PRO A 269 27.03 -10.23 -17.90
N GLU A 270 28.31 -10.51 -18.12
CA GLU A 270 29.32 -10.80 -17.09
C GLU A 270 29.14 -9.94 -15.83
N PRO A 271 29.53 -10.42 -14.63
CA PRO A 271 29.30 -9.69 -13.39
C PRO A 271 30.18 -8.43 -13.41
N PRO A 272 29.61 -7.19 -13.44
CA PRO A 272 30.46 -6.03 -13.53
C PRO A 272 30.39 -5.19 -12.26
N SER A 273 31.59 -4.87 -11.79
CA SER A 273 31.90 -3.78 -10.89
C SER A 273 31.13 -2.50 -11.21
N ASP A 274 30.59 -1.94 -10.14
CA ASP A 274 30.50 -0.53 -9.76
C ASP A 274 29.93 0.50 -10.78
N ASN A 275 28.97 1.31 -10.33
CA ASN A 275 28.35 2.49 -10.99
C ASN A 275 27.21 2.35 -12.04
N ARG A 276 26.64 1.16 -12.33
CA ARG A 276 25.48 1.06 -13.25
C ARG A 276 24.08 1.20 -12.62
N GLY A 277 23.91 0.89 -11.34
CA GLY A 277 22.61 1.00 -10.66
C GLY A 277 22.08 2.44 -10.62
N LEU A 278 22.97 3.40 -10.30
CA LEU A 278 22.63 4.83 -10.26
C LEU A 278 22.31 5.40 -11.65
N ARG A 279 23.01 4.96 -12.70
CA ARG A 279 22.71 5.36 -14.09
C ARG A 279 21.35 4.82 -14.54
N ASN A 280 21.00 3.58 -14.20
CA ASN A 280 19.69 3.00 -14.53
C ASN A 280 18.55 3.68 -13.74
N CYS A 281 18.81 4.08 -12.50
CA CYS A 281 17.92 4.91 -11.68
C CYS A 281 17.66 6.27 -12.36
N LEU A 282 18.73 6.98 -12.74
CA LEU A 282 18.62 8.28 -13.42
C LEU A 282 17.90 8.16 -14.78
N VAL A 283 18.08 7.05 -15.50
CA VAL A 283 17.37 6.81 -16.76
C VAL A 283 15.86 6.57 -16.53
N SER A 284 15.46 5.84 -15.49
CA SER A 284 14.03 5.67 -15.16
C SER A 284 13.36 6.99 -14.78
N ILE A 285 14.01 7.76 -13.89
CA ILE A 285 13.50 9.08 -13.46
C ILE A 285 13.45 10.05 -14.63
N LYS A 286 14.51 10.07 -15.47
CA LYS A 286 14.56 10.90 -16.68
C LYS A 286 13.47 10.52 -17.68
N SER A 287 13.23 9.22 -17.91
CA SER A 287 12.16 8.75 -18.80
C SER A 287 10.76 9.13 -18.30
N ILE A 288 10.54 9.13 -16.98
CA ILE A 288 9.29 9.59 -16.39
C ILE A 288 9.15 11.11 -16.63
N TRP A 289 10.17 11.88 -16.29
CA TRP A 289 10.18 13.35 -16.44
C TRP A 289 10.04 13.82 -17.89
N GLU A 290 10.64 13.09 -18.84
CA GLU A 290 10.55 13.37 -20.28
C GLU A 290 9.25 12.84 -20.91
N SER A 291 8.41 12.12 -20.16
CA SER A 291 7.14 11.65 -20.67
C SER A 291 6.20 12.83 -20.96
N ARG A 292 5.67 12.89 -22.19
CA ARG A 292 4.64 13.87 -22.59
C ARG A 292 3.40 13.85 -21.69
N VAL A 293 3.22 12.77 -20.92
CA VAL A 293 2.10 12.56 -19.99
C VAL A 293 2.18 13.50 -18.79
N LEU A 294 3.37 13.79 -18.27
CA LEU A 294 3.59 14.78 -17.19
C LEU A 294 3.48 16.23 -17.67
N GLN A 295 3.68 16.48 -18.97
CA GLN A 295 3.48 17.80 -19.58
C GLN A 295 2.01 18.16 -19.80
N GLN A 296 1.09 17.20 -19.68
CA GLN A 296 -0.35 17.47 -19.73
C GLN A 296 -0.82 18.09 -18.42
N LYS A 297 -1.39 19.30 -18.50
CA LYS A 297 -1.91 20.04 -17.34
C LYS A 297 -2.86 19.20 -16.47
N ASN A 298 -3.67 18.33 -17.10
CA ASN A 298 -4.65 17.50 -16.39
C ASN A 298 -3.99 16.43 -15.52
N THR A 299 -2.92 15.78 -16.01
CA THR A 299 -2.18 14.77 -15.24
C THR A 299 -1.49 15.40 -14.04
N LEU A 300 -0.90 16.59 -14.22
CA LEU A 300 -0.26 17.33 -13.13
C LEU A 300 -1.28 17.72 -12.05
N ILE A 301 -2.46 18.21 -12.44
CA ILE A 301 -3.54 18.55 -11.50
C ILE A 301 -3.97 17.31 -10.71
N LEU A 302 -4.19 16.17 -11.37
CA LEU A 302 -4.56 14.92 -10.72
C LEU A 302 -3.49 14.44 -9.73
N ALA A 303 -2.21 14.51 -10.11
CA ALA A 303 -1.10 14.13 -9.24
C ALA A 303 -1.00 15.03 -7.99
N VAL A 304 -1.22 16.33 -8.14
CA VAL A 304 -1.22 17.27 -6.99
C VAL A 304 -2.41 16.99 -6.05
N MET A 305 -3.60 16.74 -6.61
CA MET A 305 -4.77 16.38 -5.82
C MET A 305 -4.55 15.07 -5.04
N ASP A 306 -3.97 14.06 -5.70
CA ASP A 306 -3.65 12.78 -5.08
C ASP A 306 -2.58 12.93 -3.98
N MET A 307 -1.54 13.72 -4.21
CA MET A 307 -0.52 14.03 -3.20
C MET A 307 -1.12 14.66 -1.94
N ILE A 308 -2.04 15.60 -2.09
CA ILE A 308 -2.72 16.26 -0.96
C ILE A 308 -3.64 15.27 -0.23
N ALA A 309 -4.45 14.51 -0.98
CA ALA A 309 -5.38 13.54 -0.41
C ALA A 309 -4.64 12.40 0.32
N PHE A 310 -3.61 11.83 -0.31
CA PHE A 310 -2.81 10.76 0.27
C PHE A 310 -1.95 11.25 1.44
N GLY A 311 -1.38 12.45 1.34
CA GLY A 311 -0.62 13.07 2.44
C GLY A 311 -1.48 13.33 3.68
N THR A 312 -2.71 13.83 3.49
CA THR A 312 -3.67 13.99 4.61
C THR A 312 -4.10 12.64 5.19
N MET A 313 -4.28 11.62 4.34
CA MET A 313 -4.62 10.26 4.76
C MET A 313 -3.54 9.63 5.65
N LEU A 314 -2.26 9.81 5.33
CA LEU A 314 -1.15 9.28 6.14
C LEU A 314 -0.85 10.11 7.40
N GLY A 315 -1.01 11.44 7.34
CA GLY A 315 -0.67 12.33 8.45
C GLY A 315 -1.72 12.36 9.56
N LEU A 316 -3.01 12.37 9.21
CA LEU A 316 -4.10 12.57 10.17
C LEU A 316 -4.20 11.50 11.27
N PRO A 317 -3.96 10.20 11.02
CA PRO A 317 -4.00 9.15 12.05
C PRO A 317 -3.06 9.42 13.23
N THR A 318 -1.85 9.94 12.97
CA THR A 318 -0.89 10.24 14.06
C THR A 318 -1.42 11.31 15.00
N LEU A 319 -2.08 12.34 14.46
CA LEU A 319 -2.73 13.39 15.25
C LEU A 319 -3.95 12.85 16.01
N GLN A 320 -4.74 12.00 15.36
CA GLN A 320 -5.91 11.34 15.95
C GLN A 320 -5.55 10.42 17.12
N LEU A 321 -4.35 9.85 17.13
CA LEU A 321 -3.82 9.06 18.25
C LEU A 321 -3.18 9.95 19.32
N ALA A 322 -2.35 10.92 18.92
CA ALA A 322 -1.60 11.76 19.86
C ALA A 322 -2.51 12.68 20.69
N TYR A 323 -3.54 13.28 20.08
CA TYR A 323 -4.38 14.26 20.76
C TYR A 323 -5.19 13.66 21.92
N PRO A 324 -5.96 12.56 21.74
CA PRO A 324 -6.69 11.96 22.84
C PRO A 324 -5.78 11.28 23.87
N ALA A 325 -4.62 10.76 23.44
CA ALA A 325 -3.62 10.20 24.34
C ALA A 325 -3.07 11.27 25.30
N PHE A 326 -2.79 12.48 24.81
CA PHE A 326 -2.27 13.57 25.63
C PHE A 326 -3.34 14.25 26.49
N LEU A 327 -4.50 14.58 25.91
CA LEU A 327 -5.52 15.37 26.62
C LEU A 327 -6.39 14.54 27.56
N PHE A 328 -6.77 13.34 27.14
CA PHE A 328 -7.74 12.49 27.85
C PHE A 328 -7.12 11.21 28.43
N THR A 329 -5.79 11.04 28.31
CA THR A 329 -5.05 9.85 28.78
C THR A 329 -5.68 8.53 28.33
N TRP A 330 -6.20 8.50 27.10
CA TRP A 330 -6.87 7.32 26.56
C TRP A 330 -5.92 6.11 26.47
N ALA A 331 -6.36 4.99 27.02
CA ALA A 331 -5.68 3.72 26.89
C ALA A 331 -5.55 3.30 25.41
N PRO A 332 -4.50 2.54 25.04
CA PRO A 332 -4.29 2.06 23.67
C PRO A 332 -5.48 1.27 23.09
N THR A 333 -6.23 0.57 23.95
CA THR A 333 -7.46 -0.14 23.59
C THR A 333 -8.57 0.82 23.14
N THR A 334 -8.78 1.93 23.87
CA THR A 334 -9.76 2.97 23.52
C THR A 334 -9.39 3.68 22.21
N GLN A 335 -8.10 3.98 22.02
CA GLN A 335 -7.59 4.53 20.76
C GLN A 335 -7.92 3.60 19.58
N SER A 336 -7.75 2.29 19.77
CA SER A 336 -8.04 1.29 18.73
C SER A 336 -9.54 1.26 18.35
N PHE A 337 -10.44 1.34 19.32
CA PHE A 337 -11.88 1.44 19.04
C PHE A 337 -12.23 2.74 18.29
N PHE A 338 -11.65 3.87 18.70
CA PHE A 338 -11.87 5.15 18.03
C PHE A 338 -11.40 5.14 16.57
N MET A 339 -10.23 4.58 16.30
CA MET A 339 -9.71 4.44 14.94
C MET A 339 -10.58 3.51 14.10
N SER A 340 -11.04 2.38 14.65
CA SER A 340 -11.96 1.47 13.94
C SER A 340 -13.27 2.16 13.55
N ILE A 341 -13.87 2.94 14.46
CA ILE A 341 -15.11 3.69 14.17
C ILE A 341 -14.87 4.70 13.04
N THR A 342 -13.76 5.43 13.09
CA THR A 342 -13.40 6.43 12.08
C THR A 342 -13.19 5.79 10.71
N CYS A 343 -12.45 4.68 10.65
CA CYS A 343 -12.24 3.95 9.41
C CYS A 343 -13.51 3.28 8.88
N SER A 344 -14.34 2.72 9.76
CA SER A 344 -15.64 2.12 9.40
C SER A 344 -16.58 3.17 8.79
N TRP A 345 -16.60 4.38 9.35
CA TRP A 345 -17.35 5.49 8.77
C TRP A 345 -16.89 5.82 7.36
N SER A 346 -15.57 5.89 7.12
CA SER A 346 -15.02 6.08 5.78
C SER A 346 -15.46 4.97 4.80
N VAL A 347 -15.51 3.71 5.25
CA VAL A 347 -16.03 2.60 4.43
C VAL A 347 -17.50 2.80 4.08
N VAL A 348 -18.34 3.15 5.05
CA VAL A 348 -19.78 3.40 4.82
C VAL A 348 -19.98 4.57 3.85
N VAL A 349 -19.21 5.65 4.01
CA VAL A 349 -19.27 6.80 3.10
C VAL A 349 -18.88 6.39 1.68
N LEU A 350 -17.78 5.66 1.50
CA LEU A 350 -17.28 5.27 0.17
C LEU A 350 -18.15 4.20 -0.52
N THR A 351 -18.78 3.29 0.24
CA THR A 351 -19.56 2.18 -0.32
C THR A 351 -21.05 2.48 -0.46
N VAL A 352 -21.62 3.28 0.44
CA VAL A 352 -23.07 3.53 0.51
C VAL A 352 -23.43 4.94 0.06
N VAL A 353 -22.75 5.94 0.62
CA VAL A 353 -23.12 7.35 0.41
C VAL A 353 -22.62 7.83 -0.96
N PHE A 354 -21.34 7.60 -1.26
CA PHE A 354 -20.70 8.09 -2.47
C PHE A 354 -21.38 7.57 -3.75
N PRO A 355 -21.63 6.25 -3.93
CA PRO A 355 -22.27 5.76 -5.15
C PRO A 355 -23.71 6.24 -5.32
N ARG A 356 -24.47 6.39 -4.23
CA ARG A 356 -25.86 6.89 -4.27
C ARG A 356 -25.94 8.38 -4.55
N CYS A 357 -25.02 9.16 -3.99
CA CYS A 357 -24.89 10.57 -4.34
C CYS A 357 -24.48 10.70 -5.80
N TRP A 358 -23.46 9.94 -6.23
CA TRP A 358 -22.96 9.96 -7.59
C TRP A 358 -24.02 9.54 -8.61
N SER A 359 -24.79 8.48 -8.37
CA SER A 359 -25.85 8.05 -9.29
C SER A 359 -26.93 9.13 -9.41
N ARG A 360 -27.35 9.77 -8.30
CA ARG A 360 -28.29 10.89 -8.35
C ARG A 360 -27.73 12.11 -9.09
N PHE A 361 -26.43 12.37 -8.99
CA PHE A 361 -25.75 13.44 -9.73
C PHE A 361 -25.55 13.10 -11.21
N ALA A 362 -25.35 11.83 -11.56
CA ALA A 362 -25.15 11.36 -12.92
C ALA A 362 -26.48 11.23 -13.69
N ASP A 363 -27.54 10.76 -13.01
CA ASP A 363 -28.89 10.62 -13.57
C ASP A 363 -29.63 11.97 -13.64
N GLY A 364 -29.15 12.99 -12.89
CA GLY A 364 -29.56 14.39 -13.00
C GLY A 364 -29.07 15.00 -14.31
N GLY A 365 -29.80 14.71 -15.39
CA GLY A 365 -29.50 15.07 -16.78
C GLY A 365 -28.93 16.48 -16.98
N GLU A 366 -27.93 16.55 -17.85
CA GLU A 366 -27.22 17.76 -18.29
C GLU A 366 -26.95 18.86 -17.26
N GLY A 367 -25.69 18.90 -16.82
CA GLY A 367 -24.99 20.17 -16.74
C GLY A 367 -24.89 20.78 -15.35
N TRP A 368 -24.02 20.24 -14.52
CA TRP A 368 -23.20 21.10 -13.66
C TRP A 368 -21.78 21.16 -14.18
N ILE A 369 -21.14 20.01 -14.44
CA ILE A 369 -19.77 19.97 -15.00
C ILE A 369 -19.72 20.57 -16.42
N CYS A 370 -20.68 20.28 -17.30
CA CYS A 370 -20.77 20.94 -18.61
C CYS A 370 -21.21 22.41 -18.54
N ARG A 371 -21.82 22.86 -17.43
CA ARG A 371 -22.25 24.26 -17.23
C ARG A 371 -21.09 25.09 -16.67
N VAL A 372 -20.35 24.56 -15.71
CA VAL A 372 -19.09 25.10 -15.17
C VAL A 372 -17.99 25.06 -16.23
N GLY A 373 -17.89 23.98 -17.00
CA GLY A 373 -16.98 23.86 -18.14
C GLY A 373 -17.26 24.93 -19.20
N ARG A 374 -18.53 25.21 -19.54
CA ARG A 374 -18.92 26.30 -20.45
C ARG A 374 -18.63 27.69 -19.89
N LEU A 375 -18.70 27.88 -18.57
CA LEU A 375 -18.34 29.15 -17.92
C LEU A 375 -16.81 29.39 -17.90
N LEU A 376 -16.02 28.32 -17.96
CA LEU A 376 -14.55 28.38 -17.92
C LEU A 376 -13.89 28.24 -19.31
N SER A 377 -14.61 27.73 -20.32
CA SER A 377 -14.10 27.57 -21.68
C SER A 377 -14.48 28.74 -22.58
N ASN A 378 -13.47 29.44 -23.08
CA ASN A 378 -13.54 30.39 -24.19
C ASN A 378 -14.38 29.78 -25.36
N PRO A 379 -15.38 30.50 -25.93
CA PRO A 379 -16.34 29.96 -26.90
C PRO A 379 -15.76 29.41 -28.22
N ASN A 380 -14.45 29.47 -28.43
CA ASN A 380 -13.78 28.99 -29.65
C ASN A 380 -13.19 27.57 -29.56
N CYS A 381 -13.40 26.82 -28.46
CA CYS A 381 -12.96 25.42 -28.36
C CYS A 381 -14.15 24.46 -28.30
N GLY A 382 -14.58 23.97 -29.46
CA GLY A 382 -15.65 22.97 -29.58
C GLY A 382 -15.24 21.61 -29.02
N TRP A 383 -15.84 21.21 -27.90
CA TRP A 383 -15.86 19.82 -27.42
C TRP A 383 -17.07 19.12 -28.05
N SER A 384 -16.87 18.53 -29.24
CA SER A 384 -17.84 17.62 -29.88
C SER A 384 -17.63 16.19 -29.35
N GLY A 385 -18.12 15.92 -28.14
CA GLY A 385 -18.24 14.56 -27.61
C GLY A 385 -19.57 13.95 -28.02
N ARG A 386 -19.60 13.23 -29.16
CA ARG A 386 -20.78 12.49 -29.62
C ARG A 386 -20.90 11.23 -28.74
N THR A 387 -21.78 11.28 -27.73
CA THR A 387 -22.24 10.10 -26.98
C THR A 387 -23.09 9.23 -27.90
N SER A 388 -22.53 8.16 -28.42
CA SER A 388 -23.26 7.05 -29.00
C SER A 388 -22.46 5.81 -28.65
N TYR A 389 -22.97 4.95 -27.77
CA TYR A 389 -22.79 3.49 -27.74
C TYR A 389 -23.48 2.94 -26.47
N TYR A 390 -24.81 2.91 -26.52
CA TYR A 390 -25.65 1.94 -25.84
C TYR A 390 -26.77 1.60 -26.82
N SER A 391 -26.57 0.53 -27.58
CA SER A 391 -27.59 -0.21 -28.34
C SER A 391 -26.92 -1.45 -28.91
#